data_AF-A0A3M6Q6Z3-F1
#
_entry.id   AF-A0A3M6Q6Z3-F1
#
_cell.length_a   1.000
_cell.length_b   1.000
_cell.length_c   1.000
_cell.angle_alpha   90.00
_cell.angle_beta   90.00
_cell.angle_gamma   90.00
#
_symmetry.space_group_name_H-M   'P 1'
#
loop_
_entity.id
_entity.type
_entity.pdbx_description
1 polymer ?
#
loop_
_entity_poly.entity_id
_entity_poly.type
_entity_poly.pdbx_seq_one_letter_code
_entity_poly.pdbx_strand_id
1 'polypeptide(L)'
;MQTQLTLWLDTELLRQVEAYAEREGQSVAALVEDYFAQLAQLPAPGASSASLDTPAKPVAPVTARLLGALHDGLQEDGKSAWRQHVQQKHGRN
;
A
#
# COMPACT_ATOMS: atom_id res chain seq x y z
N MET A 1 -26.96 -0.46 7.91
CA MET A 1 -27.15 0.27 6.63
C MET A 1 -26.37 -0.51 5.59
N GLN A 2 -27.02 -1.03 4.54
CA GLN A 2 -26.33 -1.72 3.45
C GLN A 2 -26.14 -0.72 2.31
N THR A 3 -24.89 -0.52 1.89
CA THR A 3 -24.53 0.40 0.82
C THR A 3 -23.97 -0.40 -0.36
N GLN A 4 -24.39 -0.07 -1.57
CA GLN A 4 -23.93 -0.74 -2.79
C GLN A 4 -22.84 0.08 -3.46
N LEU A 5 -21.74 -0.58 -3.85
CA LEU A 5 -20.66 0.00 -4.64
C LEU A 5 -20.68 -0.64 -6.03
N THR A 6 -20.73 0.20 -7.07
CA THR A 6 -20.61 -0.24 -8.47
C THR A 6 -19.32 0.33 -9.04
N LEU A 7 -18.44 -0.53 -9.53
CA LEU A 7 -17.14 -0.17 -10.10
C LEU A 7 -17.13 -0.50 -11.59
N TRP A 8 -16.58 0.41 -12.40
CA TRP A 8 -16.31 0.17 -13.81
C TRP A 8 -14.84 -0.19 -13.97
N LEU A 9 -14.59 -1.40 -14.44
CA LEU A 9 -13.25 -1.97 -14.60
C LEU A 9 -13.09 -2.47 -16.03
N ASP A 10 -11.84 -2.53 -16.49
CA ASP A 10 -11.52 -3.21 -17.74
C ASP A 10 -11.91 -4.70 -17.64
N THR A 11 -12.41 -5.26 -18.74
CA THR A 11 -12.91 -6.64 -18.77
C THR A 11 -11.82 -7.66 -18.50
N GLU A 12 -10.60 -7.43 -18.98
CA GLU A 12 -9.48 -8.35 -18.73
C GLU A 12 -9.02 -8.25 -17.27
N LEU A 13 -9.08 -7.05 -16.68
CA LEU A 13 -8.82 -6.86 -15.26
C LEU A 13 -9.86 -7.60 -14.40
N LEU A 14 -11.15 -7.51 -14.73
CA LEU A 14 -12.20 -8.23 -14.01
C LEU A 14 -11.95 -9.75 -14.02
N ARG A 15 -11.61 -10.30 -15.20
CA ARG A 15 -11.30 -11.72 -15.36
C ARG A 15 -10.12 -12.17 -14.50
N GLN A 16 -9.08 -11.34 -14.40
CA GLN A 16 -7.91 -11.63 -13.57
C GLN A 16 -8.24 -11.63 -12.09
N VAL A 17 -9.05 -10.67 -11.65
CA VAL A 17 -9.48 -10.56 -10.24
C VAL A 17 -10.38 -11.73 -9.86
N GLU A 18 -11.31 -12.13 -10.72
CA GLU A 18 -12.16 -13.31 -10.51
C GLU A 18 -11.32 -14.58 -10.38
N ALA A 19 -10.38 -14.81 -11.32
CA ALA A 19 -9.49 -15.97 -11.26
C ALA A 19 -8.61 -15.98 -10.01
N TYR A 20 -8.18 -14.81 -9.53
CA TYR A 20 -7.46 -14.69 -8.26
C TYR A 20 -8.35 -15.04 -7.07
N ALA A 21 -9.57 -14.50 -7.02
CA ALA A 21 -10.52 -14.73 -5.94
C ALA A 21 -10.89 -16.22 -5.84
N GLU A 22 -11.14 -16.88 -6.96
CA GLU A 22 -11.40 -18.32 -7.03
C GLU A 22 -10.25 -19.15 -6.47
N ARG A 23 -9.00 -18.79 -6.81
CA ARG A 23 -7.80 -19.49 -6.32
C ARG A 23 -7.63 -19.36 -4.81
N GLU A 24 -7.98 -18.21 -4.25
CA GLU A 24 -7.93 -17.96 -2.80
C GLU A 24 -9.19 -18.44 -2.06
N GLY A 25 -10.20 -18.96 -2.79
CA GLY A 25 -11.47 -19.42 -2.22
C GLY A 25 -12.34 -18.29 -1.67
N GLN A 26 -12.19 -17.07 -2.20
CA GLN A 26 -12.90 -15.87 -1.78
C GLN A 26 -13.74 -15.28 -2.92
N SER A 27 -14.70 -14.41 -2.60
CA SER A 27 -15.43 -13.63 -3.60
C SER A 27 -14.73 -12.30 -3.89
N VAL A 28 -14.94 -11.74 -5.08
CA VAL A 28 -14.42 -10.41 -5.42
C VAL A 28 -14.94 -9.34 -4.45
N ALA A 29 -16.18 -9.46 -4.00
CA ALA A 29 -16.75 -8.56 -2.99
C ALA A 29 -15.98 -8.63 -1.66
N ALA A 30 -15.66 -9.83 -1.17
CA ALA A 30 -14.88 -10.01 0.05
C ALA A 30 -13.47 -9.40 -0.08
N LEU A 31 -12.81 -9.57 -1.22
CA LEU A 31 -11.50 -8.93 -1.48
C LEU A 31 -11.58 -7.40 -1.42
N VAL A 32 -12.64 -6.82 -1.96
CA VAL A 32 -12.86 -5.38 -1.96
C VAL A 32 -13.19 -4.88 -0.54
N GLU A 33 -13.98 -5.63 0.22
CA GLU A 33 -14.27 -5.34 1.63
C GLU A 33 -12.99 -5.36 2.48
N ASP A 34 -12.16 -6.39 2.32
CA ASP A 34 -10.87 -6.52 3.01
C ASP A 34 -9.94 -5.35 2.68
N TYR A 35 -9.90 -4.94 1.41
CA TYR A 35 -9.12 -3.78 0.97
C TYR A 35 -9.63 -2.48 1.61
N PHE A 36 -10.94 -2.24 1.64
CA PHE A 36 -11.49 -1.06 2.31
C PHE A 36 -11.28 -1.09 3.83
N ALA A 37 -11.33 -2.25 4.46
CA ALA A 37 -11.02 -2.40 5.87
C ALA A 37 -9.56 -2.03 6.16
N GLN A 38 -8.64 -2.41 5.28
CA GLN A 38 -7.23 -2.01 5.37
C GLN A 38 -7.06 -0.49 5.17
N LEU A 39 -7.75 0.11 4.20
CA LEU A 39 -7.72 1.57 4.00
C LEU A 39 -8.29 2.35 5.18
N ALA A 40 -9.31 1.83 5.87
CA ALA A 40 -9.87 2.46 7.07
C ALA A 40 -8.89 2.45 8.26
N GLN A 41 -7.91 1.54 8.26
CA GLN A 41 -6.85 1.49 9.28
C GLN A 41 -5.68 2.42 8.96
N LEU A 42 -5.57 2.92 7.73
CA LEU A 42 -4.56 3.91 7.41
C LEU A 42 -4.90 5.22 8.12
N PRO A 43 -3.92 5.86 8.80
CA PRO A 43 -4.12 7.19 9.34
C PRO A 43 -4.51 8.13 8.20
N ALA A 44 -5.59 8.90 8.40
CA ALA A 44 -6.13 9.76 7.36
C ALA A 44 -5.02 10.67 6.79
N PRO A 45 -4.94 10.85 5.46
CA PRO A 45 -4.00 11.78 4.87
C PRO A 45 -4.36 13.20 5.35
N GLY A 46 -3.53 13.76 6.24
CA GLY A 46 -3.79 15.03 6.92
C GLY A 46 -4.03 14.93 8.43
N ALA A 47 -4.15 13.72 8.97
CA ALA A 47 -3.90 13.49 10.39
C ALA A 47 -2.39 13.62 10.61
N SER A 48 -1.92 14.86 10.75
CA SER A 48 -0.64 15.13 11.41
C SER A 48 -0.55 14.23 12.63
N SER A 49 0.61 13.59 12.81
CA SER A 49 1.09 13.11 14.10
C SER A 49 1.10 14.28 15.10
N ALA A 50 -0.07 14.67 15.58
CA ALA A 50 -0.29 15.60 16.67
C ALA A 50 -0.89 14.79 17.81
N SER A 51 -0.11 13.80 18.26
CA SER A 51 -0.19 13.20 19.57
C SER A 51 1.20 12.63 19.83
N LEU A 52 2.11 13.53 20.22
CA LEU A 52 3.43 13.21 20.76
C LEU A 52 3.36 12.55 22.16
N ASP A 53 2.17 12.16 22.62
CA ASP A 53 1.94 11.64 23.98
C ASP A 53 1.47 10.17 24.02
N THR A 54 1.62 9.40 22.94
CA THR A 54 1.50 7.93 23.02
C THR A 54 2.89 7.34 23.23
N PRO A 55 3.18 6.58 24.31
CA PRO A 55 4.48 5.98 24.47
C PRO A 55 4.72 5.04 23.29
N ALA A 56 5.68 5.41 22.45
CA ALA A 56 6.10 4.63 21.30
C ALA A 56 6.39 3.21 21.77
N LYS A 57 5.57 2.26 21.32
CA LYS A 57 5.83 0.84 21.53
C LYS A 57 7.27 0.57 21.09
N PRO A 58 8.16 0.07 21.96
CA PRO A 58 9.56 -0.08 21.61
C PRO A 58 9.64 -1.01 20.41
N VAL A 59 10.08 -0.44 19.28
CA VAL A 59 10.31 -1.19 18.06
C VAL A 59 11.41 -2.20 18.36
N ALA A 60 11.24 -3.46 17.93
CA ALA A 60 12.24 -4.49 18.12
C ALA A 60 13.62 -4.00 17.62
N PRO A 61 14.73 -4.29 18.31
CA PRO A 61 16.06 -3.73 18.00
C PRO A 61 16.50 -3.95 16.55
N VAL A 62 16.10 -5.08 15.96
CA VAL A 62 16.37 -5.41 14.55
C VAL A 62 15.69 -4.41 13.62
N THR A 63 14.42 -4.11 13.85
CA THR A 63 13.64 -3.18 13.03
C THR A 63 14.14 -1.74 13.17
N ALA A 64 14.59 -1.34 14.37
CA ALA A 64 15.22 -0.03 14.57
C ALA A 64 16.55 0.11 13.79
N ARG A 65 17.36 -0.96 13.75
CA ARG A 65 18.60 -0.99 12.97
C ARG A 65 18.35 -0.94 11.46
N LEU A 66 17.31 -1.60 10.99
CA LEU A 66 16.90 -1.56 9.57
C LEU A 66 16.40 -0.17 9.17
N LEU A 67 15.62 0.50 10.03
CA LEU A 67 15.17 1.87 9.78
C LEU A 67 16.34 2.87 9.73
N GLY A 68 17.32 2.73 10.63
CA GLY A 68 18.54 3.54 10.58
C GLY A 68 19.33 3.32 9.29
N ALA A 69 19.57 2.06 8.91
CA ALA A 69 20.28 1.71 7.68
C ALA A 69 19.55 2.20 6.41
N LEU A 70 18.22 2.18 6.42
CA LEU A 70 17.41 2.70 5.32
C LEU A 70 17.46 4.24 5.24
N HIS A 71 17.47 4.92 6.38
CA HIS A 71 17.60 6.38 6.44
C HIS A 71 18.97 6.83 5.89
N ASP A 72 20.05 6.16 6.29
CA ASP A 72 21.40 6.44 5.81
C ASP A 72 21.58 6.07 4.34
N GLY A 73 20.95 4.98 3.87
CA GLY A 73 21.00 4.53 2.47
C GLY A 73 20.12 5.34 1.50
N LEU A 74 19.21 6.17 2.02
CA LEU A 74 18.35 7.07 1.22
C LEU A 74 18.93 8.48 1.05
N GLN A 75 20.20 8.70 1.42
CA GLN A 75 20.93 9.89 0.97
C GLN A 75 20.82 10.00 -0.57
N GLU A 76 20.78 11.25 -1.03
CA GLU A 76 20.07 11.81 -2.19
C GLU A 76 20.09 11.07 -3.55
N ASP A 77 20.95 10.08 -3.72
CA ASP A 77 21.19 9.33 -4.95
C ASP A 77 20.15 8.22 -5.22
N GLY A 78 19.54 7.66 -4.17
CA GLY A 78 18.61 6.53 -4.33
C GLY A 78 17.29 6.90 -5.01
N LYS A 79 16.77 8.12 -4.76
CA LYS A 79 15.49 8.58 -5.31
C LYS A 79 15.57 8.96 -6.79
N SER A 80 16.72 9.46 -7.25
CA SER A 80 16.96 9.76 -8.67
C SER A 80 17.19 8.47 -9.46
N ALA A 81 17.95 7.52 -8.91
CA ALA A 81 18.15 6.20 -9.50
C ALA A 81 16.84 5.42 -9.66
N TRP A 82 15.97 5.44 -8.64
CA TRP A 82 14.64 4.81 -8.73
C TRP A 82 13.76 5.49 -9.79
N ARG A 83 13.72 6.83 -9.83
CA ARG A 83 12.96 7.56 -10.86
C ARG A 83 13.44 7.23 -12.26
N GLN A 84 14.75 7.17 -12.47
CA GLN A 84 15.34 6.82 -13.77
C GLN A 84 15.03 5.37 -14.17
N HIS A 85 15.05 4.43 -13.21
CA HIS A 85 14.65 3.04 -13.44
C HIS A 85 13.18 2.92 -13.86
N VAL A 86 12.27 3.61 -13.16
CA VAL A 86 10.84 3.64 -13.50
C VAL A 86 10.61 4.30 -14.87
N GLN A 87 11.31 5.40 -15.17
CA GLN A 87 11.24 6.08 -16.46
C GLN A 87 11.73 5.19 -17.61
N GLN A 88 12.80 4.41 -17.42
CA GLN A 88 13.26 3.45 -18.44
C GLN A 88 12.29 2.30 -18.64
N LYS A 89 11.67 1.81 -17.56
CA LYS A 89 10.79 0.64 -17.61
C LYS A 89 9.38 0.97 -18.12
N HIS A 90 8.90 2.19 -17.88
CA HIS A 90 7.52 2.59 -18.15
C HIS A 90 7.36 3.88 -18.99
N GLY A 91 8.44 4.56 -19.34
CA GLY A 91 8.42 5.87 -20.00
C GLY A 91 8.45 5.85 -21.53
N ARG A 92 8.01 4.78 -22.19
CA ARG A 92 7.80 4.80 -23.65
C ARG A 92 6.32 4.64 -23.98
N ASN A 93 5.65 5.79 -24.09
CA ASN A 93 4.67 6.05 -25.14
C ASN A 93 4.66 7.55 -25.43
#